data_AF-A0A7C5PJ59-F1
#
_entry.id   AF-A0A7C5PJ59-F1
#
_cell.length_a   1.000
_cell.length_b   1.000
_cell.length_c   1.000
_cell.angle_alpha   90.00
_cell.angle_beta   90.00
_cell.angle_gamma   90.00
#
_symmetry.space_group_name_H-M   'P 1'
#
loop_
_entity.id
_entity.type
_entity.pdbx_description
1 polymer ?
#
loop_
_entity_poly.entity_id
_entity_poly.type
_entity_poly.pdbx_seq_one_letter_code
_entity_poly.pdbx_strand_id
1 'polypeptide(L)'
;MKTVMTLLAVAALGLSGCVTVPRCAPMTTAEVIALAQAGMSDADLIARIDRSRTIFQLSVADVLQLRTHGVSDVVIDHMLATYPRWVEREYRSYYYCGPPLVVPPPGWWGPPHPHWAGPPPWW
;
A
#
# COMPACT_ATOMS: atom_id res chain seq x y z
N MET A 1 10.78 57.78 1.15
CA MET A 1 11.64 56.64 0.75
C MET A 1 11.63 55.48 1.77
N LYS A 2 11.58 55.72 3.10
CA LYS A 2 11.52 54.64 4.12
C LYS A 2 10.21 53.83 4.13
N THR A 3 9.08 54.44 3.78
CA THR A 3 7.73 53.82 3.82
C THR A 3 7.47 52.81 2.68
N VAL A 4 8.12 53.00 1.53
CA VAL A 4 8.00 52.09 0.36
C VAL A 4 8.75 50.78 0.63
N MET A 5 9.89 50.86 1.33
CA MET A 5 10.71 49.70 1.67
C MET A 5 10.07 48.81 2.75
N THR A 6 9.29 49.39 3.66
CA THR A 6 8.53 48.62 4.67
C THR A 6 7.33 47.89 4.08
N LEU A 7 6.68 48.42 3.05
CA LEU A 7 5.56 47.74 2.36
C LEU A 7 6.04 46.52 1.55
N LEU A 8 7.24 46.60 0.98
CA LEU A 8 7.81 45.51 0.18
C LEU A 8 8.27 44.31 1.06
N ALA A 9 8.72 44.58 2.28
CA ALA A 9 9.15 43.55 3.23
C ALA A 9 7.98 42.72 3.80
N VAL A 10 6.79 43.32 3.98
CA VAL A 10 5.62 42.62 4.52
C VAL A 10 4.96 41.71 3.46
N ALA A 11 5.05 42.07 2.18
CA ALA A 11 4.50 41.26 1.09
C ALA A 11 5.24 39.93 0.88
N ALA A 12 6.51 39.82 1.30
CA ALA A 12 7.31 38.61 1.13
C ALA A 12 7.02 37.50 2.14
N LEU A 13 6.33 37.79 3.25
CA LEU A 13 6.04 36.83 4.33
C LEU A 13 4.72 36.06 4.16
N GLY A 14 3.93 36.35 3.12
CA GLY A 14 2.61 35.76 2.90
C GLY A 14 2.57 34.46 2.07
N LEU A 15 3.69 34.05 1.47
CA LEU A 15 3.76 32.84 0.64
C LEU A 15 4.07 31.59 1.48
N SER A 16 3.29 31.36 2.54
CA SER A 16 3.25 30.06 3.22
C SER A 16 2.62 29.05 2.27
N GLY A 17 3.49 28.29 1.59
CA GLY A 17 3.10 27.31 0.57
C GLY A 17 2.18 26.24 1.12
N CYS A 18 1.07 25.99 0.41
CA CYS A 18 0.36 24.72 0.49
C CYS A 18 1.29 23.64 -0.04
N VAL A 19 1.90 22.84 0.84
CA VAL A 19 2.53 21.58 0.46
C VAL A 19 1.41 20.66 -0.03
N THR A 20 1.20 20.64 -1.34
CA THR A 20 0.37 19.64 -1.99
C THR A 20 1.22 18.38 -2.10
N VAL A 21 1.01 17.43 -1.19
CA VAL A 21 1.58 16.10 -1.33
C VAL A 21 0.96 15.45 -2.58
N PRO A 22 1.75 15.13 -3.63
CA PRO A 22 1.21 14.46 -4.79
C PRO A 22 0.64 13.10 -4.35
N ARG A 23 -0.66 12.91 -4.53
CA ARG A 23 -1.28 11.60 -4.35
C ARG A 23 -0.81 10.73 -5.50
N CYS A 24 -0.12 9.62 -5.21
CA CYS A 24 0.13 8.61 -6.23
C CYS A 24 -1.21 8.14 -6.75
N ALA A 25 -1.47 8.36 -8.05
CA ALA A 25 -2.65 7.82 -8.70
C ALA A 25 -2.55 6.28 -8.66
N PRO A 26 -3.62 5.58 -8.28
CA PRO A 26 -3.64 4.12 -8.31
C PRO A 26 -3.48 3.66 -9.76
N MET A 27 -2.55 2.75 -9.98
CA MET A 27 -2.21 2.21 -11.29
C MET A 27 -3.18 1.08 -11.62
N THR A 28 -3.86 1.16 -12.75
CA THR A 28 -4.83 0.12 -13.15
C THR A 28 -4.16 -1.00 -13.95
N THR A 29 -4.77 -2.19 -13.97
CA THR A 29 -4.30 -3.31 -14.82
C THR A 29 -4.27 -2.92 -16.31
N ALA A 30 -5.23 -2.11 -16.77
CA ALA A 30 -5.27 -1.62 -18.14
C ALA A 30 -4.10 -0.67 -18.46
N GLU A 31 -3.70 0.18 -17.51
CA GLU A 31 -2.51 1.03 -17.66
C GLU A 31 -1.23 0.21 -17.73
N VAL A 32 -1.10 -0.86 -16.93
CA VAL A 32 0.05 -1.77 -17.02
C VAL A 32 0.15 -2.38 -18.42
N ILE A 33 -0.98 -2.86 -18.96
CA ILE A 33 -1.04 -3.39 -20.33
C ILE A 33 -0.62 -2.33 -21.35
N ALA A 34 -1.16 -1.12 -21.26
CA ALA A 34 -0.85 -0.04 -22.19
C ALA A 34 0.63 0.34 -22.16
N LEU A 35 1.26 0.37 -20.97
CA LEU A 35 2.67 0.69 -20.81
C LEU A 35 3.59 -0.42 -21.30
N ALA A 36 3.22 -1.69 -21.06
CA ALA A 36 3.95 -2.83 -21.62
C ALA A 36 3.89 -2.84 -23.15
N GLN A 37 2.72 -2.58 -23.73
CA GLN A 37 2.54 -2.47 -25.19
C GLN A 37 3.26 -1.25 -25.78
N ALA A 38 3.41 -0.17 -25.01
CA ALA A 38 4.22 0.99 -25.40
C ALA A 38 5.73 0.69 -25.40
N GLY A 39 6.15 -0.53 -25.03
CA GLY A 39 7.55 -0.96 -25.04
C GLY A 39 8.35 -0.50 -23.82
N MET A 40 7.68 -0.18 -22.71
CA MET A 40 8.36 0.10 -21.45
C MET A 40 9.11 -1.15 -20.98
N SER A 41 10.35 -0.98 -20.50
CA SER A 41 11.13 -2.09 -19.98
C SER A 41 10.49 -2.68 -18.72
N ASP A 42 10.69 -3.97 -18.48
CA ASP A 42 10.18 -4.66 -17.29
C ASP A 42 10.63 -3.97 -16.00
N ALA A 43 11.90 -3.55 -15.94
CA ALA A 43 12.47 -2.86 -14.79
C ALA A 43 11.79 -1.50 -14.52
N ASP A 44 11.53 -0.72 -15.57
CA ASP A 44 10.86 0.58 -15.43
C ASP A 44 9.40 0.42 -15.05
N LEU A 45 8.74 -0.61 -15.59
CA LEU A 45 7.34 -0.92 -15.30
C LEU A 45 7.18 -1.36 -13.84
N ILE A 46 8.07 -2.24 -13.35
CA ILE A 46 8.17 -2.64 -11.94
C ILE A 46 8.42 -1.44 -11.04
N ALA A 47 9.39 -0.58 -11.38
CA ALA A 47 9.69 0.62 -10.61
C ALA A 47 8.52 1.61 -10.60
N ARG A 48 7.67 1.61 -11.64
CA ARG A 48 6.46 2.43 -11.67
C ARG A 48 5.33 1.82 -10.83
N ILE A 49 5.16 0.50 -10.86
CA ILE A 49 4.25 -0.23 -9.98
C ILE A 49 4.59 0.07 -8.50
N ASP A 50 5.87 -0.03 -8.13
CA ASP A 50 6.31 0.24 -6.75
C ASP A 50 6.04 1.69 -6.32
N ARG A 51 6.30 2.65 -7.21
CA ARG A 51 5.99 4.07 -6.96
C ARG A 51 4.50 4.35 -6.83
N SER A 52 3.66 3.62 -7.56
CA SER A 52 2.21 3.79 -7.47
C SER A 52 1.65 3.36 -6.11
N ARG A 53 2.35 2.44 -5.41
CA ARG A 53 1.90 1.78 -4.17
C ARG A 53 0.52 1.13 -4.30
N THR A 54 0.15 0.74 -5.52
CA THR A 54 -1.14 0.11 -5.81
C THR A 54 -1.10 -1.36 -5.45
N ILE A 55 -2.11 -1.85 -4.75
CA ILE A 55 -2.23 -3.28 -4.40
C ILE A 55 -3.07 -3.96 -5.48
N PHE A 56 -2.46 -4.86 -6.24
CA PHE A 56 -3.15 -5.63 -7.26
C PHE A 56 -3.75 -6.91 -6.66
N GLN A 57 -5.06 -7.08 -6.80
CA GLN A 57 -5.76 -8.33 -6.54
C GLN A 57 -6.11 -8.96 -7.89
N LEU A 58 -5.19 -9.78 -8.41
CA LEU A 58 -5.36 -10.40 -9.72
C LEU A 58 -6.08 -11.75 -9.58
N SER A 59 -7.11 -11.94 -10.38
CA SER A 59 -7.70 -13.26 -10.62
C SER A 59 -6.91 -14.04 -11.67
N VAL A 60 -7.19 -15.34 -11.81
CA VAL A 60 -6.60 -16.18 -12.87
C VAL A 60 -6.90 -15.62 -14.26
N ALA A 61 -8.11 -15.06 -14.46
CA ALA A 61 -8.50 -14.45 -15.73
C ALA A 61 -7.66 -13.19 -16.04
N ASP A 62 -7.38 -12.37 -15.03
CA ASP A 62 -6.55 -11.16 -15.19
C ASP A 62 -5.11 -11.52 -15.56
N VAL A 63 -4.55 -12.56 -14.95
CA VAL A 63 -3.22 -13.07 -15.28
C VAL A 63 -3.15 -13.55 -16.73
N LEU A 64 -4.15 -14.32 -17.18
CA LEU A 64 -4.22 -14.77 -18.58
C LEU A 64 -4.32 -13.58 -19.54
N GLN A 65 -5.12 -12.57 -19.19
CA GLN A 65 -5.25 -11.36 -19.99
C GLN A 65 -3.92 -10.60 -20.08
N LEU A 66 -3.21 -10.42 -18.97
CA LEU A 66 -1.88 -9.78 -18.93
C LEU A 66 -0.89 -10.50 -19.84
N ARG A 67 -0.81 -11.84 -19.73
CA ARG A 67 0.07 -12.66 -20.59
C ARG A 67 -0.30 -12.56 -22.07
N THR A 68 -1.60 -12.61 -22.38
CA THR A 68 -2.10 -12.51 -23.76
C THR A 68 -1.76 -11.15 -24.39
N HIS A 69 -1.73 -10.09 -23.59
CA HIS A 69 -1.36 -8.75 -24.05
C HIS A 69 0.16 -8.49 -24.06
N GLY A 70 0.99 -9.50 -23.80
CA GLY A 70 2.45 -9.41 -23.91
C GLY A 70 3.13 -8.82 -22.67
N VAL A 71 2.45 -8.76 -21.52
CA VAL A 71 3.11 -8.43 -20.25
C VAL A 71 4.00 -9.61 -19.84
N SER A 72 5.26 -9.33 -19.50
CA SER A 72 6.22 -10.35 -19.11
C SER A 72 5.85 -11.01 -17.77
N ASP A 73 6.22 -12.29 -17.61
CA ASP A 73 5.98 -13.03 -16.38
C ASP A 73 6.61 -12.37 -15.15
N VAL A 74 7.78 -11.74 -15.33
CA VAL A 74 8.48 -11.03 -14.25
C VAL A 74 7.64 -9.88 -13.70
N VAL A 75 6.97 -9.13 -14.57
CA VAL A 75 6.07 -8.04 -14.17
C VAL A 75 4.81 -8.59 -13.50
N ILE A 76 4.23 -9.66 -14.07
CA ILE A 76 3.03 -10.29 -13.53
C ILE A 76 3.29 -10.86 -12.13
N ASP A 77 4.41 -11.55 -11.92
CA ASP A 77 4.84 -12.06 -10.63
C ASP A 77 5.02 -10.92 -9.62
N HIS A 78 5.58 -9.79 -10.05
CA HIS A 78 5.71 -8.61 -9.19
C HIS A 78 4.35 -8.02 -8.80
N MET A 79 3.40 -7.94 -9.73
CA MET A 79 2.02 -7.53 -9.45
C MET A 79 1.36 -8.47 -8.44
N LEU A 80 1.45 -9.79 -8.66
CA LEU A 80 0.91 -10.83 -7.78
C LEU A 80 1.53 -10.76 -6.37
N ALA A 81 2.82 -10.47 -6.27
CA ALA A 81 3.52 -10.32 -5.00
C ALA A 81 3.05 -9.11 -4.18
N THR A 82 2.32 -8.17 -4.78
CA THR A 82 1.92 -6.95 -4.07
C THR A 82 0.87 -7.22 -2.99
N TYR A 83 -0.10 -8.09 -3.24
CA TYR A 83 -1.11 -8.46 -2.26
C TYR A 83 -0.54 -9.17 -1.01
N PRO A 84 0.25 -10.26 -1.12
CA PRO A 84 0.82 -10.91 0.08
C PRO A 84 1.77 -9.97 0.84
N ARG A 85 2.50 -9.08 0.15
CA ARG A 85 3.30 -8.03 0.82
C ARG A 85 2.45 -7.04 1.60
N TRP A 86 1.25 -6.71 1.11
CA TRP A 86 0.31 -5.89 1.86
C TRP A 86 -0.25 -6.64 3.07
N VAL A 87 -0.69 -7.89 2.89
CA VAL A 87 -1.19 -8.74 3.99
C VAL A 87 -0.14 -8.89 5.08
N GLU A 88 1.11 -9.22 4.73
CA GLU A 88 2.21 -9.37 5.69
C GLU A 88 2.45 -8.07 6.47
N ARG A 89 2.45 -6.92 5.79
CA ARG A 89 2.63 -5.62 6.43
C ARG A 89 1.50 -5.30 7.40
N GLU A 90 0.26 -5.58 6.99
CA GLU A 90 -0.93 -5.36 7.80
C GLU A 90 -0.97 -6.31 9.00
N TYR A 91 -0.71 -7.60 8.77
CA TYR A 91 -0.59 -8.61 9.80
C TYR A 91 0.50 -8.23 10.81
N ARG A 92 1.68 -7.82 10.34
CA ARG A 92 2.75 -7.32 11.21
C ARG A 92 2.31 -6.09 12.00
N SER A 93 1.63 -5.13 11.38
CA SER A 93 1.07 -3.97 12.10
C SER A 93 0.10 -4.42 13.21
N TYR A 94 -0.78 -5.36 12.89
CA TYR A 94 -1.76 -5.90 13.82
C TYR A 94 -1.11 -6.68 14.98
N TYR A 95 -0.06 -7.46 14.74
CA TYR A 95 0.65 -8.20 15.79
C TYR A 95 1.58 -7.32 16.64
N TYR A 96 2.10 -6.21 16.11
CA TYR A 96 2.98 -5.31 16.85
C TYR A 96 2.25 -4.18 17.58
N CYS A 97 1.03 -3.79 17.14
CA CYS A 97 0.25 -2.68 17.72
C CYS A 97 -1.18 -3.07 18.17
N GLY A 98 -1.62 -4.32 17.98
CA GLY A 98 -2.90 -4.82 18.52
C GLY A 98 -2.76 -5.30 19.97
N PRO A 99 -3.86 -5.37 20.75
CA PRO A 99 -3.83 -6.04 22.06
C PRO A 99 -3.28 -7.46 21.84
N PRO A 100 -2.41 -7.99 22.72
CA PRO A 100 -1.70 -9.24 22.46
C PRO A 100 -2.72 -10.32 22.17
N LEU A 101 -2.85 -10.70 20.89
CA LEU A 101 -3.57 -11.90 20.56
C LEU A 101 -2.77 -13.02 21.18
N VAL A 102 -3.39 -13.67 22.16
CA VAL A 102 -2.96 -14.92 22.76
C VAL A 102 -2.76 -15.91 21.62
N VAL A 103 -1.56 -15.97 21.05
CA VAL A 103 -1.09 -17.16 20.36
C VAL A 103 -0.72 -18.10 21.50
N PRO A 104 -1.56 -19.10 21.81
CA PRO A 104 -1.25 -19.99 22.93
C PRO A 104 0.10 -20.67 22.66
N PRO A 105 0.94 -20.85 23.68
CA PRO A 105 2.18 -21.60 23.55
C PRO A 105 1.90 -23.00 22.97
N PRO A 106 2.84 -23.59 22.19
CA PRO A 106 2.67 -24.94 21.69
C PRO A 106 2.42 -25.92 22.87
N GLY A 107 1.22 -26.51 22.96
CA GLY A 107 0.84 -27.47 24.00
C GLY A 107 -0.35 -27.07 24.90
N TRP A 108 -0.93 -25.88 24.73
CA TRP A 108 -2.12 -25.44 25.48
C TRP A 108 -3.42 -25.76 24.70
N TRP A 109 -4.20 -26.74 25.18
CA TRP A 109 -5.51 -27.12 24.63
C TRP A 109 -6.62 -26.91 25.68
N GLY A 110 -6.95 -25.65 25.98
CA GLY A 110 -8.16 -25.32 26.73
C GLY A 110 -9.32 -25.07 25.75
N PRO A 111 -10.57 -25.49 26.03
CA PRO A 111 -11.67 -25.26 25.12
C PRO A 111 -11.98 -23.75 25.00
N PRO A 112 -12.38 -23.27 23.81
CA PRO A 112 -12.65 -21.86 23.58
C PRO A 112 -13.82 -21.40 24.45
N HIS A 113 -13.56 -20.44 25.35
CA HIS A 113 -14.60 -19.78 26.11
C HIS A 113 -15.35 -18.84 25.17
N PRO A 114 -16.68 -18.93 25.09
CA PRO A 114 -17.46 -17.99 24.30
C PRO A 114 -17.23 -16.56 24.83
N HIS A 115 -17.12 -15.59 23.94
CA HIS A 115 -16.85 -14.18 24.28
C HIS A 115 -17.92 -13.53 25.19
N TRP A 116 -19.05 -14.18 25.42
CA TRP A 116 -20.13 -13.76 26.31
C TRP A 116 -20.04 -14.36 27.72
N ALA A 117 -19.14 -15.32 27.95
CA ALA A 117 -18.85 -15.83 29.29
C ALA A 117 -17.83 -14.88 29.93
N GLY A 118 -18.26 -14.13 30.95
CA GLY A 118 -17.37 -13.28 31.74
C GLY A 118 -16.21 -14.06 32.39
N PRO A 119 -15.22 -13.36 32.98
CA PRO A 119 -14.03 -14.00 33.54
C PRO A 119 -14.37 -15.00 34.67
N PRO A 120 -13.59 -16.09 34.82
CA PRO A 120 -13.92 -17.18 35.73
C PRO A 120 -13.91 -16.79 37.22
N PRO A 121 -14.68 -17.44 38.10
CA PRO A 121 -15.00 -16.94 39.45
C PRO A 121 -13.92 -17.18 40.53
N TRP A 122 -12.74 -17.67 40.19
CA TRP A 122 -11.61 -17.83 41.11
C TRP A 122 -10.43 -16.92 40.74
N TRP A 123 -10.77 -15.66 40.46
CA TRP A 123 -9.87 -14.53 40.70
C TRP A 123 -10.02 -14.05 42.14
#